data_AF-A0A4P9Z078-F1
#
_entry.id   AF-A0A4P9Z078-F1
#
_cell.length_a   1.000
_cell.length_b   1.000
_cell.length_c   1.000
_cell.angle_alpha   90.00
_cell.angle_beta   90.00
_cell.angle_gamma   90.00
#
_symmetry.space_group_name_H-M   'P 1'
#
loop_
_entity.id
_entity.type
_entity.pdbx_description
1 polymer ?
#
loop_
_entity_poly.entity_id
_entity_poly.type
_entity_poly.pdbx_seq_one_letter_code
_entity_poly.pdbx_strand_id
1 'polypeptide(L)'
;MSEIIHSHTPFAPQVMVRVWDPVNEQLFPESHLDNDQRRRYADDIRSFDPRLGAYPLDPPHSYQTWLKLSGYVSPALLTRVLPRDRVISGSDGGPYDEGAIRDASGIPFTMIDLKRSFPPESQGEERTRYSLDKSWLLSHLLNTAWSNDYRQPLGELQLGFICLLMGQNYAGFEQWKALIHLLCLSSEAIAKYSSDLYPNFIDALQHQLNECPEDFFTDVIMVDNFVFQLLKYWVVSSPDL
;
A
#
# COMPACT_ATOMS: atom_id res chain seq x y z
N MET A 1 -0.49 -34.21 -20.90
CA MET A 1 0.69 -34.04 -20.02
C MET A 1 1.73 -33.24 -20.79
N SER A 2 1.79 -31.94 -20.52
CA SER A 2 2.96 -31.09 -20.76
C SER A 2 2.68 -29.77 -20.06
N GLU A 3 3.11 -29.70 -18.79
CA GLU A 3 3.30 -28.47 -18.06
C GLU A 3 4.17 -27.52 -18.89
N ILE A 4 3.71 -26.28 -19.06
CA ILE A 4 4.60 -25.17 -19.41
C ILE A 4 4.60 -24.26 -18.20
N ILE A 5 5.56 -24.55 -17.33
CA ILE A 5 5.98 -23.67 -16.24
C ILE A 5 6.46 -22.38 -16.89
N HIS A 6 5.67 -21.30 -16.77
CA HIS A 6 6.10 -19.98 -17.20
C HIS A 6 7.26 -19.52 -16.32
N SER A 7 8.48 -19.68 -16.84
CA SER A 7 9.71 -19.12 -16.31
C SER A 7 9.57 -17.60 -16.17
N HIS A 8 9.49 -17.12 -14.93
CA HIS A 8 9.69 -15.72 -14.59
C HIS A 8 11.14 -15.31 -14.93
N THR A 9 11.33 -14.66 -16.07
CA THR A 9 12.50 -13.81 -16.34
C THR A 9 12.17 -12.36 -15.95
N PRO A 10 12.86 -11.74 -14.98
CA PRO A 10 12.46 -10.46 -14.39
C PRO A 10 12.83 -9.19 -15.19
N PHE A 11 13.42 -9.29 -16.40
CA PHE A 11 13.91 -8.11 -17.16
C PHE A 11 13.70 -8.17 -18.68
N ALA A 12 12.65 -8.82 -19.18
CA ALA A 12 12.26 -8.59 -20.58
C ALA A 12 11.45 -7.29 -20.68
N PRO A 13 11.67 -6.42 -21.68
CA PRO A 13 10.79 -5.27 -21.93
C PRO A 13 9.38 -5.81 -22.24
N GLN A 14 8.47 -5.65 -21.29
CA GLN A 14 7.07 -6.04 -21.47
C GLN A 14 6.35 -4.87 -22.14
N VAL A 15 6.06 -5.01 -23.43
CA VAL A 15 5.11 -4.12 -24.11
C VAL A 15 3.72 -4.54 -23.67
N MET A 16 3.07 -3.72 -22.84
CA MET A 16 1.68 -3.94 -22.44
C MET A 16 0.77 -3.07 -23.31
N VAL A 17 -0.17 -3.70 -24.02
CA VAL A 17 -1.13 -3.00 -24.87
C VAL A 17 -2.49 -3.03 -24.19
N ARG A 18 -3.10 -1.86 -24.04
CA ARG A 18 -4.47 -1.72 -23.53
C ARG A 18 -5.33 -0.99 -24.55
N VAL A 19 -6.61 -1.35 -24.61
CA VAL A 19 -7.59 -0.73 -25.52
C VAL A 19 -8.58 0.05 -24.70
N TRP A 20 -8.86 1.29 -25.11
CA TRP A 20 -9.87 2.12 -24.48
C TRP A 20 -11.29 1.63 -24.80
N ASP A 21 -12.10 1.43 -23.77
CA ASP A 21 -13.53 1.20 -23.87
C ASP A 21 -14.30 2.51 -23.67
N PRO A 22 -14.92 3.08 -24.72
CA PRO A 22 -15.68 4.32 -24.59
C PRO A 22 -17.01 4.15 -23.85
N VAL A 23 -17.49 2.91 -23.64
CA VAL A 23 -18.78 2.65 -22.96
C VAL A 23 -18.59 2.62 -21.45
N ASN A 24 -17.56 1.91 -20.98
CA ASN A 24 -17.28 1.78 -19.55
C ASN A 24 -16.22 2.78 -19.05
N GLU A 25 -15.66 3.60 -19.94
CA GLU A 25 -14.56 4.55 -19.64
C GLU A 25 -13.36 3.88 -18.97
N GLN A 26 -13.04 2.66 -19.41
CA GLN A 26 -11.98 1.82 -18.84
C GLN A 26 -11.04 1.29 -19.91
N LEU A 27 -9.82 0.95 -19.49
CA LEU A 27 -8.87 0.25 -20.34
C LEU A 27 -9.10 -1.25 -20.22
N PHE A 28 -9.47 -1.91 -21.32
CA PHE A 28 -9.62 -3.37 -21.33
C PHE A 28 -8.31 -4.05 -20.92
N PRO A 29 -8.38 -5.12 -20.11
CA PRO A 29 -7.22 -5.93 -19.82
C PRO A 29 -6.68 -6.56 -21.11
N GLU A 30 -5.38 -6.79 -21.12
CA GLU A 30 -4.64 -7.27 -22.30
C GLU A 30 -5.24 -8.57 -22.88
N SER A 31 -5.92 -9.37 -22.04
CA SER A 31 -6.67 -10.58 -22.40
C SER A 31 -7.67 -10.42 -23.55
N HIS A 32 -8.15 -9.20 -23.83
CA HIS A 32 -9.03 -8.92 -24.97
C HIS A 32 -8.31 -8.83 -26.32
N LEU A 33 -6.97 -8.73 -26.32
CA LEU A 33 -6.16 -8.71 -27.54
C LEU A 33 -5.64 -10.11 -27.85
N ASP A 34 -5.82 -10.52 -29.11
CA ASP A 34 -5.21 -11.72 -29.65
C ASP A 34 -3.67 -11.61 -29.67
N ASN A 35 -2.98 -12.73 -29.52
CA ASN A 35 -1.52 -12.80 -29.40
C ASN A 35 -0.82 -12.22 -30.64
N ASP A 36 -1.38 -12.42 -31.83
CA ASP A 36 -0.83 -11.87 -33.07
C ASP A 36 -1.00 -10.36 -33.18
N GLN A 37 -2.07 -9.81 -32.58
CA GLN A 37 -2.26 -8.37 -32.49
C GLN A 37 -1.26 -7.74 -31.50
N ARG A 38 -1.00 -8.39 -30.36
CA ARG A 38 0.01 -7.95 -29.38
C ARG A 38 1.41 -7.92 -29.97
N ARG A 39 1.80 -8.99 -30.69
CA ARG A 39 3.11 -9.07 -31.36
C ARG A 39 3.28 -7.95 -32.38
N ARG A 40 2.27 -7.70 -33.22
CA ARG A 40 2.30 -6.60 -34.19
C ARG A 40 2.53 -5.24 -33.54
N TYR A 41 1.85 -4.96 -32.43
CA TYR A 41 2.05 -3.70 -31.71
C TYR A 41 3.42 -3.62 -31.03
N ALA A 42 3.94 -4.73 -30.50
CA ALA A 42 5.26 -4.77 -29.89
C ALA A 42 6.39 -4.57 -30.92
N ASP A 43 6.27 -5.20 -32.09
CA ASP A 43 7.25 -5.09 -33.18
C ASP A 43 7.27 -3.67 -33.78
N ASP A 44 6.12 -3.01 -33.81
CA ASP A 44 5.96 -1.66 -34.38
C ASP A 44 6.03 -0.53 -33.33
N ILE A 45 6.53 -0.79 -32.11
CA ILE A 45 6.52 0.19 -31.01
C ILE A 45 7.16 1.55 -31.38
N ARG A 46 8.21 1.53 -32.22
CA ARG A 46 8.93 2.74 -32.66
C ARG A 46 8.09 3.65 -33.55
N SER A 47 7.05 3.13 -34.22
CA SER A 47 6.14 3.96 -35.02
C SER A 47 5.25 4.86 -34.16
N PHE A 48 5.13 4.53 -32.87
CA PHE A 48 4.37 5.31 -31.89
C PHE A 48 5.20 6.42 -31.26
N ASP A 49 6.54 6.36 -31.28
CA ASP A 49 7.45 7.34 -30.65
C ASP A 49 7.04 8.81 -30.87
N PRO A 50 6.66 9.26 -32.08
CA PRO A 50 6.28 10.66 -32.31
C PRO A 50 5.01 11.12 -31.57
N ARG A 51 4.18 10.18 -31.10
CA ARG A 51 2.90 10.42 -30.41
C ARG A 51 2.95 10.02 -28.93
N LEU A 52 4.10 9.54 -28.44
CA LEU A 52 4.28 9.18 -27.04
C LEU A 52 4.73 10.39 -26.23
N GLY A 53 4.15 10.54 -25.03
CA GLY A 53 4.71 11.45 -24.03
C GLY A 53 6.02 10.88 -23.51
N ALA A 54 7.08 11.67 -23.54
CA ALA A 54 8.33 11.28 -22.89
C ALA A 54 8.09 11.10 -21.39
N TYR A 55 8.54 9.98 -20.83
CA TYR A 55 8.52 9.81 -19.38
C TYR A 55 9.42 10.88 -18.75
N PRO A 56 8.97 11.63 -17.74
CA PRO A 56 9.72 12.75 -17.17
C PRO A 56 10.87 12.24 -16.28
N LEU A 57 11.95 11.81 -16.93
CA LEU A 57 13.18 11.36 -16.26
C LEU A 57 14.16 12.52 -15.97
N ASP A 58 13.94 13.70 -16.54
CA ASP A 58 14.83 14.87 -16.39
C ASP A 58 14.03 16.16 -16.11
N PRO A 59 14.26 16.82 -14.96
CA PRO A 59 15.06 16.35 -13.82
C PRO A 59 14.41 15.12 -13.16
N PRO A 60 15.19 14.18 -12.60
CA PRO A 60 14.70 12.88 -12.13
C PRO A 60 13.87 12.94 -10.84
N HIS A 61 13.36 14.11 -10.45
CA HIS A 61 12.61 14.32 -9.22
C HIS A 61 11.42 13.37 -9.13
N SER A 62 10.58 13.28 -10.17
CA SER A 62 9.40 12.40 -10.17
C SER A 62 9.76 10.92 -10.06
N TYR A 63 10.83 10.48 -10.73
CA TYR A 63 11.28 9.08 -10.66
C TYR A 63 11.88 8.73 -9.30
N GLN A 64 12.71 9.61 -8.73
CA GLN A 64 13.29 9.41 -7.40
C GLN A 64 12.22 9.41 -6.30
N THR A 65 11.26 10.33 -6.38
CA THR A 65 10.07 10.33 -5.52
C THR A 65 9.34 8.99 -5.64
N TRP A 66 9.04 8.54 -6.85
CA TRP A 66 8.35 7.27 -7.06
C TRP A 66 9.09 6.08 -6.44
N LEU A 67 10.41 6.01 -6.58
CA LEU A 67 11.23 4.96 -5.95
C LEU A 67 11.12 4.99 -4.42
N LYS A 68 11.11 6.18 -3.81
CA LYS A 68 10.98 6.35 -2.36
C LYS A 68 9.58 5.98 -1.88
N LEU A 69 8.54 6.31 -2.66
CA LEU A 69 7.16 5.97 -2.35
C LEU A 69 6.82 4.49 -2.55
N SER A 70 7.58 3.76 -3.37
CA SER A 70 7.29 2.36 -3.75
C SER A 70 8.36 1.34 -3.35
N GLY A 71 9.41 1.74 -2.63
CA GLY A 71 10.57 0.89 -2.31
C GLY A 71 10.29 -0.42 -1.56
N TYR A 72 9.19 -0.49 -0.79
CA TYR A 72 8.72 -1.68 -0.07
C TYR A 72 7.57 -2.40 -0.78
N VAL A 73 7.04 -1.85 -1.89
CA VAL A 73 5.98 -2.48 -2.67
C VAL A 73 6.55 -3.66 -3.46
N SER A 74 6.39 -4.86 -2.91
CA SER A 74 6.91 -6.08 -3.52
C SER A 74 5.95 -6.67 -4.58
N PRO A 75 6.46 -7.42 -5.57
CA PRO A 75 5.60 -8.15 -6.50
C PRO A 75 4.64 -9.15 -5.81
N ALA A 76 5.07 -9.73 -4.69
CA ALA A 76 4.25 -10.63 -3.88
C ALA A 76 3.07 -9.88 -3.24
N LEU A 77 3.33 -8.67 -2.72
CA LEU A 77 2.30 -7.79 -2.20
C LEU A 77 1.29 -7.43 -3.30
N LEU A 78 1.77 -6.99 -4.46
CA LEU A 78 0.89 -6.64 -5.58
C LEU A 78 0.07 -7.84 -6.06
N THR A 79 0.63 -9.04 -6.07
CA THR A 79 -0.11 -10.26 -6.47
C THR A 79 -1.18 -10.64 -5.45
N ARG A 80 -0.97 -10.32 -4.16
CA ARG A 80 -1.96 -10.56 -3.10
C ARG A 80 -3.04 -9.49 -3.09
N VAL A 81 -2.66 -8.23 -3.24
CA VAL A 81 -3.52 -7.06 -2.99
C VAL A 81 -4.23 -6.56 -4.25
N LEU A 82 -3.65 -6.74 -5.43
CA LEU A 82 -4.35 -6.35 -6.65
C LEU A 82 -5.45 -7.38 -6.98
N PRO A 83 -6.65 -6.92 -7.40
CA PRO A 83 -7.66 -7.80 -7.98
C PRO A 83 -7.12 -8.58 -9.19
N ARG A 84 -7.84 -9.63 -9.63
CA ARG A 84 -7.35 -10.55 -10.69
C ARG A 84 -7.02 -9.86 -12.02
N ASP A 85 -7.65 -8.73 -12.31
CA ASP A 85 -7.44 -7.90 -13.49
C ASP A 85 -6.38 -6.79 -13.29
N ARG A 86 -5.82 -6.67 -12.07
CA ARG A 86 -4.85 -5.64 -11.66
C ARG A 86 -5.37 -4.21 -11.84
N VAL A 87 -6.68 -4.04 -11.80
CA VAL A 87 -7.33 -2.74 -11.81
C VAL A 87 -7.73 -2.39 -10.38
N ILE A 88 -7.48 -1.16 -9.97
CA ILE A 88 -8.02 -0.59 -8.74
C ILE A 88 -8.87 0.60 -9.15
N SER A 89 -10.13 0.60 -8.73
CA SER A 89 -11.06 1.72 -8.81
C SER A 89 -11.06 2.52 -7.51
N GLY A 90 -11.40 3.81 -7.58
CA GLY A 90 -11.63 4.63 -6.39
C GLY A 90 -12.77 4.11 -5.50
N SER A 91 -13.71 3.34 -6.08
CA SER A 91 -14.84 2.71 -5.37
C SER A 91 -14.53 1.36 -4.73
N ASP A 92 -13.33 0.82 -4.94
CA ASP A 92 -13.00 -0.51 -4.41
C ASP A 92 -12.89 -0.46 -2.90
N GLY A 93 -13.63 -1.36 -2.25
CA GLY A 93 -13.73 -1.43 -0.81
C GLY A 93 -12.48 -1.97 -0.11
N GLY A 94 -12.46 -1.81 1.21
CA GLY A 94 -11.36 -2.21 2.07
C GLY A 94 -11.74 -3.27 3.11
N PRO A 95 -10.78 -3.72 3.94
CA PRO A 95 -11.08 -4.65 5.03
C PRO A 95 -11.94 -4.04 6.16
N TYR A 96 -12.23 -2.72 6.11
CA TYR A 96 -12.95 -1.99 7.15
C TYR A 96 -14.42 -1.69 6.80
N ASP A 97 -14.88 -2.01 5.59
CA ASP A 97 -16.26 -1.70 5.16
C ASP A 97 -17.31 -2.54 5.91
N GLU A 98 -18.30 -1.86 6.50
CA GLU A 98 -19.43 -2.51 7.19
C GLU A 98 -20.44 -3.05 6.17
N GLY A 99 -20.73 -4.36 6.22
CA GLY A 99 -21.77 -4.99 5.40
C GLY A 99 -21.30 -5.59 4.07
N ALA A 100 -20.01 -5.53 3.77
CA ALA A 100 -19.46 -6.26 2.64
C ALA A 100 -19.55 -7.78 2.93
N ILE A 101 -20.35 -8.51 2.14
CA ILE A 101 -19.86 -9.80 1.65
C ILE A 101 -18.42 -9.51 1.20
N ARG A 102 -17.43 -10.32 1.58
CA ARG A 102 -16.07 -10.21 1.02
C ARG A 102 -16.16 -10.48 -0.47
N ASP A 103 -16.75 -9.54 -1.20
CA ASP A 103 -16.92 -9.56 -2.62
C ASP A 103 -15.50 -9.53 -3.16
N ALA A 104 -15.26 -10.35 -4.17
CA ALA A 104 -13.95 -10.50 -4.79
C ALA A 104 -13.40 -9.20 -5.43
N SER A 105 -14.08 -8.07 -5.25
CA SER A 105 -13.81 -6.74 -5.79
C SER A 105 -13.13 -5.77 -4.81
N GLY A 106 -12.98 -6.12 -3.53
CA GLY A 106 -12.26 -5.26 -2.56
C GLY A 106 -10.74 -5.42 -2.61
N ILE A 107 -10.01 -4.40 -2.14
CA ILE A 107 -8.55 -4.44 -1.96
C ILE A 107 -8.24 -5.22 -0.66
N PRO A 108 -7.69 -6.45 -0.74
CA PRO A 108 -7.50 -7.34 0.41
C PRO A 108 -6.22 -6.99 1.19
N PHE A 109 -6.18 -5.79 1.74
CA PHE A 109 -5.19 -5.38 2.73
C PHE A 109 -5.29 -6.23 4.02
N THR A 110 -4.21 -6.30 4.80
CA THR A 110 -4.26 -6.92 6.12
C THR A 110 -5.17 -6.11 7.04
N MET A 111 -6.21 -6.74 7.59
CA MET A 111 -7.11 -6.11 8.54
C MET A 111 -6.39 -5.79 9.86
N ILE A 112 -6.43 -4.53 10.30
CA ILE A 112 -5.84 -4.07 11.57
C ILE A 112 -6.97 -3.61 12.49
N ASP A 113 -7.44 -4.49 13.38
CA ASP A 113 -8.44 -4.13 14.38
C ASP A 113 -7.80 -3.46 15.61
N LEU A 114 -7.63 -2.14 15.53
CA LEU A 114 -7.07 -1.34 16.64
C LEU A 114 -7.88 -1.43 17.94
N LYS A 115 -9.19 -1.72 17.86
CA LYS A 115 -10.08 -1.87 19.02
C LYS A 115 -9.89 -3.23 19.70
N ARG A 116 -9.37 -4.23 18.99
CA ARG A 116 -9.05 -5.57 19.50
C ARG A 116 -7.55 -5.83 19.45
N SER A 117 -6.81 -5.01 20.16
CA SER A 117 -5.34 -5.02 20.21
C SER A 117 -4.74 -5.89 21.32
N PHE A 118 -5.51 -6.85 21.84
CA PHE A 118 -5.16 -7.68 22.99
C PHE A 118 -5.42 -9.17 22.73
N PRO A 119 -4.70 -10.08 23.42
CA PRO A 119 -4.97 -11.51 23.34
C PRO A 119 -6.43 -11.83 23.70
N PRO A 120 -7.08 -12.80 23.04
CA PRO A 120 -8.48 -13.16 23.33
C PRO A 120 -8.76 -13.51 24.80
N GLU A 121 -7.76 -14.05 25.49
CA GLU A 121 -7.81 -14.47 26.89
C GLU A 121 -7.58 -13.35 27.92
N SER A 122 -7.15 -12.17 27.48
CA SER A 122 -6.80 -11.07 28.37
C SER A 122 -8.00 -10.52 29.15
N GLN A 123 -7.77 -10.10 30.40
CA GLN A 123 -8.81 -9.53 31.27
C GLN A 123 -8.32 -8.30 32.03
N GLY A 124 -9.26 -7.43 32.41
CA GLY A 124 -9.02 -6.29 33.29
C GLY A 124 -7.86 -5.39 32.83
N GLU A 125 -6.85 -5.27 33.69
CA GLU A 125 -5.67 -4.43 33.49
C GLU A 125 -4.89 -4.77 32.20
N GLU A 126 -4.78 -6.05 31.85
CA GLU A 126 -4.07 -6.46 30.63
C GLU A 126 -4.77 -5.93 29.37
N ARG A 127 -6.10 -5.97 29.33
CA ARG A 127 -6.87 -5.41 28.21
C ARG A 127 -6.66 -3.92 28.11
N THR A 128 -6.67 -3.20 29.24
CA THR A 128 -6.39 -1.76 29.26
C THR A 128 -4.98 -1.47 28.76
N ARG A 129 -3.96 -2.21 29.23
CA ARG A 129 -2.57 -2.05 28.81
C ARG A 129 -2.42 -2.17 27.29
N TYR A 130 -2.92 -3.25 26.70
CA TYR A 130 -2.86 -3.49 25.25
C TYR A 130 -3.77 -2.55 24.43
N SER A 131 -4.88 -2.10 25.03
CA SER A 131 -5.74 -1.07 24.42
C SER A 131 -5.11 0.32 24.41
N LEU A 132 -4.07 0.56 25.22
CA LEU A 132 -3.23 1.76 25.16
C LEU A 132 -2.02 1.52 24.25
N ASP A 133 -1.23 0.47 24.52
CA ASP A 133 -0.05 0.08 23.74
C ASP A 133 -0.35 -1.08 22.75
N LYS A 134 -0.23 -0.80 21.45
CA LYS A 134 -0.52 -1.74 20.36
C LYS A 134 0.63 -2.72 20.05
N SER A 135 1.70 -2.73 20.84
CA SER A 135 2.89 -3.54 20.57
C SER A 135 2.62 -5.04 20.49
N TRP A 136 1.64 -5.53 21.26
CA TRP A 136 1.17 -6.90 21.13
C TRP A 136 0.51 -7.14 19.78
N LEU A 137 -0.42 -6.27 19.36
CA LEU A 137 -1.11 -6.39 18.08
C LEU A 137 -0.12 -6.35 16.91
N LEU A 138 0.84 -5.42 16.96
CA LEU A 138 1.91 -5.32 15.96
C LEU A 138 2.72 -6.62 15.89
N SER A 139 3.15 -7.15 17.05
CA SER A 139 3.91 -8.40 17.11
C SER A 139 3.08 -9.61 16.64
N HIS A 140 1.79 -9.64 16.96
CA HIS A 140 0.86 -10.68 16.53
C HIS A 140 0.68 -10.65 15.00
N LEU A 141 0.45 -9.49 14.40
CA LEU A 141 0.29 -9.33 12.95
C LEU A 141 1.60 -9.61 12.20
N LEU A 142 2.75 -9.16 12.73
CA LEU A 142 4.06 -9.53 12.20
C LEU A 142 4.20 -11.04 12.10
N ASN A 143 3.83 -11.76 13.16
CA ASN A 143 3.95 -13.21 13.19
C ASN A 143 2.94 -13.92 12.27
N THR A 144 1.68 -13.49 12.26
CA THR A 144 0.56 -14.22 11.65
C THR A 144 0.26 -13.82 10.20
N ALA A 145 0.40 -12.54 9.86
CA ALA A 145 0.03 -12.00 8.55
C ALA A 145 1.25 -11.66 7.70
N TRP A 146 2.37 -11.25 8.32
CA TRP A 146 3.54 -10.71 7.62
C TRP A 146 4.79 -11.58 7.70
N SER A 147 4.65 -12.84 8.12
CA SER A 147 5.75 -13.84 8.13
C SER A 147 7.02 -13.37 8.86
N ASN A 148 6.87 -12.50 9.87
CA ASN A 148 7.93 -11.79 10.58
C ASN A 148 8.86 -10.93 9.69
N ASP A 149 8.38 -10.48 8.54
CA ASP A 149 9.10 -9.56 7.66
C ASP A 149 8.54 -8.14 7.79
N TYR A 150 9.33 -7.25 8.41
CA TYR A 150 8.97 -5.85 8.64
C TYR A 150 8.70 -5.08 7.34
N ARG A 151 9.20 -5.57 6.19
CA ARG A 151 8.98 -4.92 4.89
C ARG A 151 7.55 -5.08 4.40
N GLN A 152 6.83 -6.10 4.85
CA GLN A 152 5.44 -6.32 4.44
C GLN A 152 4.48 -5.23 4.93
N PRO A 153 4.43 -4.87 6.24
CA PRO A 153 3.59 -3.75 6.68
C PRO A 153 4.03 -2.42 6.07
N LEU A 154 5.34 -2.20 5.83
CA LEU A 154 5.82 -1.00 5.11
C LEU A 154 5.36 -0.98 3.65
N GLY A 155 5.32 -2.14 2.99
CA GLY A 155 4.78 -2.27 1.65
C GLY A 155 3.30 -1.96 1.58
N GLU A 156 2.50 -2.44 2.55
CA GLU A 156 1.09 -2.07 2.65
C GLU A 156 0.88 -0.59 2.96
N LEU A 157 1.74 0.00 3.80
CA LEU A 157 1.72 1.44 4.10
C LEU A 157 1.95 2.27 2.82
N GLN A 158 2.96 1.91 2.03
CA GLN A 158 3.27 2.56 0.77
C GLN A 158 2.18 2.35 -0.29
N LEU A 159 1.68 1.12 -0.43
CA LEU A 159 0.62 0.81 -1.38
C LEU A 159 -0.68 1.55 -1.01
N GLY A 160 -1.07 1.58 0.26
CA GLY A 160 -2.23 2.34 0.73
C GLY A 160 -2.12 3.82 0.41
N PHE A 161 -0.94 4.41 0.62
CA PHE A 161 -0.67 5.81 0.26
C PHE A 161 -0.73 6.06 -1.25
N ILE A 162 -0.17 5.17 -2.08
CA ILE A 162 -0.25 5.28 -3.55
C ILE A 162 -1.70 5.14 -4.03
N CYS A 163 -2.47 4.21 -3.48
CA CYS A 163 -3.90 4.03 -3.77
C CYS A 163 -4.70 5.29 -3.44
N LEU A 164 -4.35 5.97 -2.35
CA LEU A 164 -4.94 7.26 -1.98
C LEU A 164 -4.57 8.37 -2.98
N LEU A 165 -3.29 8.63 -3.21
CA LEU A 165 -2.85 9.75 -4.06
C LEU A 165 -3.24 9.58 -5.53
N MET A 166 -3.07 8.37 -6.08
CA MET A 166 -3.24 8.11 -7.51
C MET A 166 -4.64 7.59 -7.84
N GLY A 167 -5.20 6.74 -6.98
CA GLY A 167 -6.48 6.09 -7.21
C GLY A 167 -7.67 6.78 -6.56
N GLN A 168 -7.43 7.81 -5.73
CA GLN A 168 -8.44 8.42 -4.85
C GLN A 168 -9.25 7.36 -4.09
N ASN A 169 -8.61 6.23 -3.79
CA ASN A 169 -9.25 5.08 -3.19
C ASN A 169 -9.24 5.23 -1.66
N TYR A 170 -10.44 5.28 -1.08
CA TYR A 170 -10.61 5.51 0.35
C TYR A 170 -10.09 4.32 1.21
N ALA A 171 -10.21 3.09 0.72
CA ALA A 171 -9.66 1.92 1.42
C ALA A 171 -8.12 2.01 1.58
N GLY A 172 -7.43 2.60 0.60
CA GLY A 172 -6.00 2.92 0.70
C GLY A 172 -5.69 3.88 1.84
N PHE A 173 -6.51 4.93 2.00
CA PHE A 173 -6.39 5.86 3.13
C PHE A 173 -6.64 5.19 4.48
N GLU A 174 -7.68 4.37 4.60
CA GLU A 174 -7.97 3.66 5.84
C GLU A 174 -6.83 2.72 6.24
N GLN A 175 -6.26 1.99 5.28
CA GLN A 175 -5.12 1.12 5.55
C GLN A 175 -3.88 1.91 5.96
N TRP A 176 -3.56 2.99 5.24
CA TRP A 176 -2.45 3.88 5.58
C TRP A 176 -2.61 4.45 7.00
N LYS A 177 -3.80 4.94 7.32
CA LYS A 177 -4.16 5.46 8.65
C LYS A 177 -4.03 4.38 9.74
N ALA A 178 -4.54 3.18 9.50
CA ALA A 178 -4.50 2.08 10.47
C ALA A 178 -3.05 1.64 10.78
N LEU A 179 -2.19 1.58 9.77
CA LEU A 179 -0.77 1.25 9.94
C LEU A 179 0.00 2.32 10.73
N ILE A 180 -0.24 3.61 10.44
CA ILE A 180 0.37 4.71 11.22
C ILE A 180 -0.07 4.64 12.69
N HIS A 181 -1.37 4.42 12.96
CA HIS A 181 -1.86 4.24 14.34
C HIS A 181 -1.21 3.04 15.02
N LEU A 182 -1.13 1.90 14.34
CA LEU A 182 -0.52 0.69 14.89
C LEU A 182 0.94 0.93 15.27
N LEU A 183 1.74 1.52 14.37
CA LEU A 183 3.18 1.73 14.58
C LEU A 183 3.45 2.80 15.65
N CYS A 184 2.75 3.94 15.60
CA CYS A 184 2.93 5.04 16.55
C CYS A 184 2.43 4.72 17.97
N LEU A 185 1.44 3.83 18.12
CA LEU A 185 0.91 3.43 19.43
C LEU A 185 1.55 2.13 19.96
N SER A 186 2.61 1.62 19.31
CA SER A 186 3.33 0.42 19.76
C SER A 186 4.64 0.78 20.47
N SER A 187 4.58 1.40 21.64
CA SER A 187 5.78 1.90 22.34
C SER A 187 6.76 0.79 22.74
N GLU A 188 6.30 -0.30 23.34
CA GLU A 188 7.17 -1.45 23.69
C GLU A 188 7.88 -2.06 22.46
N ALA A 189 7.27 -1.98 21.27
CA ALA A 189 7.83 -2.53 20.03
C ALA A 189 8.99 -1.70 19.46
N ILE A 190 9.09 -0.41 19.80
CA ILE A 190 10.13 0.50 19.30
C ILE A 190 11.52 -0.02 19.66
N ALA A 191 11.73 -0.35 20.94
CA ALA A 191 13.01 -0.86 21.41
C ALA A 191 13.38 -2.17 20.68
N LYS A 192 12.38 -3.02 20.43
CA LYS A 192 12.55 -4.34 19.79
C LYS A 192 12.90 -4.25 18.31
N TYR A 193 12.33 -3.30 17.58
CA TYR A 193 12.50 -3.15 16.12
C TYR A 193 13.20 -1.83 15.74
N SER A 194 14.08 -1.35 16.64
CA SER A 194 14.79 -0.08 16.51
C SER A 194 15.85 -0.08 15.40
N SER A 195 16.35 -1.24 15.00
CA SER A 195 17.36 -1.39 13.94
C SER A 195 16.76 -1.55 12.54
N ASP A 196 15.47 -1.86 12.41
CA ASP A 196 14.83 -2.19 11.15
C ASP A 196 13.51 -1.43 10.90
N LEU A 197 12.40 -1.85 11.48
CA LEU A 197 11.05 -1.38 11.16
C LEU A 197 10.91 0.13 11.36
N TYR A 198 11.34 0.66 12.52
CA TYR A 198 11.08 2.04 12.88
C TYR A 198 11.89 3.06 12.08
N PRO A 199 13.22 2.92 11.90
CA PRO A 199 13.98 3.83 11.03
C PRO A 199 13.41 3.87 9.60
N ASN A 200 13.07 2.70 9.06
CA ASN A 200 12.52 2.58 7.71
C ASN A 200 11.07 3.09 7.60
N PHE A 201 10.28 2.96 8.67
CA PHE A 201 8.95 3.56 8.77
C PHE A 201 9.02 5.08 8.77
N ILE A 202 9.91 5.67 9.58
CA ILE A 202 10.10 7.12 9.66
C ILE A 202 10.52 7.67 8.30
N ASP A 203 11.50 7.02 7.65
CA ASP A 203 11.96 7.41 6.31
C ASP A 203 10.82 7.33 5.27
N ALA A 204 10.06 6.24 5.26
CA ALA A 204 8.91 6.10 4.35
C ALA A 204 7.84 7.17 4.61
N LEU A 205 7.49 7.39 5.89
CA LEU A 205 6.47 8.37 6.27
C LEU A 205 6.92 9.80 5.93
N GLN A 206 8.17 10.16 6.17
CA GLN A 206 8.71 11.47 5.84
C GLN A 206 8.58 11.74 4.33
N HIS A 207 8.94 10.77 3.49
CA HIS A 207 8.78 10.90 2.05
C HIS A 207 7.31 11.01 1.62
N GLN A 208 6.40 10.27 2.26
CA GLN A 208 4.96 10.39 1.98
C GLN A 208 4.42 11.77 2.35
N LEU A 209 4.75 12.28 3.54
CA LEU A 209 4.29 13.58 4.01
C LEU A 209 4.80 14.74 3.14
N ASN A 210 6.01 14.63 2.58
CA ASN A 210 6.55 15.63 1.66
C ASN A 210 5.82 15.67 0.30
N GLU A 211 5.15 14.58 -0.08
CA GLU A 211 4.41 14.45 -1.34
C GLU A 211 2.90 14.72 -1.16
N CYS A 212 2.45 14.90 0.08
CA CYS A 212 1.08 15.32 0.34
C CYS A 212 0.84 16.75 -0.20
N PRO A 213 -0.29 17.01 -0.88
CA PRO A 213 -0.71 18.37 -1.21
C PRO A 213 -0.76 19.26 0.05
N GLU A 214 -0.51 20.57 -0.10
CA GLU A 214 -0.51 21.52 1.03
C GLU A 214 -1.83 21.49 1.83
N ASP A 215 -2.94 21.27 1.13
CA ASP A 215 -4.29 21.26 1.74
C ASP A 215 -4.72 19.88 2.27
N PHE A 216 -3.92 18.83 2.07
CA PHE A 216 -4.27 17.44 2.41
C PHE A 216 -4.71 17.28 3.88
N PHE A 217 -4.08 18.03 4.78
CA PHE A 217 -4.33 18.02 6.23
C PHE A 217 -5.36 19.05 6.70
N THR A 218 -5.81 19.92 5.80
CA THR A 218 -6.85 20.92 6.08
C THR A 218 -8.24 20.44 5.70
N ASP A 219 -8.31 19.32 4.97
CA ASP A 219 -9.53 18.81 4.37
C ASP A 219 -10.42 18.01 5.36
N VAL A 220 -11.72 17.95 5.06
CA VAL A 220 -12.78 17.37 5.91
C VAL A 220 -12.52 15.89 6.28
N ILE A 221 -11.74 15.20 5.44
CA ILE A 221 -11.39 13.77 5.59
C ILE A 221 -10.38 13.56 6.73
N MET A 222 -9.55 14.57 7.04
CA MET A 222 -8.53 14.56 8.09
C MET A 222 -9.06 15.15 9.39
N VAL A 223 -10.10 14.53 9.95
CA VAL A 223 -10.61 14.93 11.27
C VAL A 223 -9.46 14.89 12.29
N ASP A 224 -9.17 16.05 12.88
CA ASP A 224 -8.17 16.29 13.94
C ASP A 224 -6.70 15.98 13.63
N ASN A 225 -6.22 16.19 12.38
CA ASN A 225 -4.79 16.12 12.06
C ASN A 225 -4.10 14.91 12.73
N PHE A 226 -4.76 13.75 12.63
CA PHE A 226 -4.45 12.60 13.50
C PHE A 226 -2.97 12.21 13.45
N VAL A 227 -2.33 12.37 12.28
CA VAL A 227 -0.89 12.14 12.10
C VAL A 227 -0.07 13.02 13.06
N PHE A 228 -0.37 14.32 13.14
CA PHE A 228 0.30 15.22 14.07
C PHE A 228 0.08 14.81 15.53
N GLN A 229 -1.17 14.45 15.90
CA GLN A 229 -1.46 14.00 17.27
C GLN A 229 -0.74 12.70 17.62
N LEU A 230 -0.71 11.75 16.70
CA LEU A 230 -0.01 10.48 16.87
C LEU A 230 1.50 10.65 16.94
N LEU A 231 2.09 11.47 16.06
CA LEU A 231 3.53 11.75 16.11
C LEU A 231 3.90 12.48 17.40
N LYS A 232 3.09 13.46 17.83
CA LYS A 232 3.28 14.14 19.12
C LYS A 232 3.20 13.16 20.28
N TYR A 233 2.21 12.28 20.30
CA TYR A 233 2.09 11.24 21.32
C TYR A 233 3.30 10.30 21.29
N TRP A 234 3.68 9.83 20.11
CA TRP A 234 4.77 8.88 19.90
C TRP A 234 6.11 9.43 20.37
N VAL A 235 6.42 10.70 20.06
CA VAL A 235 7.64 11.39 20.54
C VAL A 235 7.64 11.53 22.06
N VAL A 236 6.50 11.87 22.67
CA VAL A 236 6.39 11.97 24.14
C VAL A 236 6.53 10.61 24.82
N SER A 237 5.95 9.57 24.24
CA SER A 237 5.99 8.20 24.76
C SER A 237 7.31 7.48 24.52
N SER A 238 8.19 8.03 23.66
CA SER A 238 9.44 7.39 23.23
C SER A 238 10.61 8.39 23.24
N PRO A 239 10.98 8.92 24.41
CA PRO A 239 11.96 10.02 24.52
C PRO A 239 13.40 9.64 24.15
N ASP A 240 13.70 8.34 24.05
CA ASP A 240 15.06 7.81 23.79
C ASP A 240 15.33 7.47 22.31
N LEU A 241 14.46 7.92 21.39
CA LEU A 241 14.64 7.83 19.93
C LEU A 241 15.58 8.92 19.38
#